data_AF-A0A0C2ILV3-F1
#
_entry.id   AF-A0A0C2ILV3-F1
#
_cell.length_a   1.000
_cell.length_b   1.000
_cell.length_c   1.000
_cell.angle_alpha   90.00
_cell.angle_beta   90.00
_cell.angle_gamma   90.00
#
_symmetry.space_group_name_H-M   'P 1'
#
loop_
_entity.id
_entity.type
_entity.pdbx_description
1 polymer ?
#
loop_
_entity_poly.entity_id
_entity_poly.type
_entity_poly.pdbx_seq_one_letter_code
_entity_poly.pdbx_strand_id
1 'polypeptide(L)'
;MEKDYKGDTTNELFTRNHRHAIHLIEKMRKDLGSGSGDTSDDFTTVRNAVISSAEFKRSVFECNKNMKRIRENIKFKISEVDLAILELNSAVSEMNFHQQSIEKLISSGTTVDDPGISIMESFRENAPDDLKNGITDRNILKLNAIRFRKAEVEHLLALDKIKEAEVKKLEHEVKIFLKGVKSVHRRLENLLSVIDSLD
;
A
#
# COMPACT_ATOMS: atom_id res chain seq x y z
N MET A 1 -10.52 -23.68 16.98
CA MET A 1 -11.88 -24.22 16.78
C MET A 1 -11.76 -25.36 15.78
N GLU A 2 -11.59 -26.59 16.28
CA GLU A 2 -11.75 -27.80 15.48
C GLU A 2 -13.20 -27.85 15.02
N LYS A 3 -13.44 -27.62 13.73
CA LYS A 3 -14.72 -27.91 13.11
C LYS A 3 -14.61 -29.28 12.47
N ASP A 4 -15.30 -30.24 13.09
CA ASP A 4 -15.56 -31.57 12.57
C ASP A 4 -16.00 -31.50 11.10
N TYR A 5 -15.08 -31.84 10.20
CA TYR A 5 -15.40 -32.03 8.79
C TYR A 5 -16.22 -33.32 8.69
N LYS A 6 -17.55 -33.12 8.57
CA LYS A 6 -18.56 -34.16 8.35
C LYS A 6 -18.10 -35.15 7.29
N GLY A 7 -17.77 -36.36 7.75
CA GLY A 7 -17.54 -37.55 6.93
C GLY A 7 -18.83 -38.15 6.35
N ASP A 8 -19.69 -37.34 5.74
CA ASP A 8 -21.04 -37.78 5.34
C ASP A 8 -21.08 -38.59 4.04
N THR A 9 -20.16 -38.38 3.09
CA THR A 9 -20.20 -39.13 1.82
C THR A 9 -19.70 -40.57 1.93
N THR A 10 -18.78 -40.84 2.86
CA THR A 10 -18.33 -42.21 3.16
C THR A 10 -19.31 -42.98 4.03
N ASN A 11 -20.06 -42.26 4.88
CA ASN A 11 -21.07 -42.88 5.74
C ASN A 11 -22.25 -43.41 4.93
N GLU A 12 -22.68 -42.69 3.88
CA GLU A 12 -23.77 -43.14 3.01
C GLU A 12 -23.41 -44.42 2.21
N LEU A 13 -22.19 -44.50 1.68
CA LEU A 13 -21.68 -45.70 0.98
C LEU A 13 -21.52 -46.90 1.91
N PHE A 14 -21.01 -46.66 3.13
CA PHE A 14 -20.93 -47.70 4.17
C PHE A 14 -22.34 -48.15 4.59
N THR A 15 -23.26 -47.23 4.86
CA THR A 15 -24.62 -47.54 5.32
C THR A 15 -25.42 -48.31 4.27
N ARG A 16 -25.30 -47.93 2.99
CA ARG A 16 -26.00 -48.59 1.88
C ARG A 16 -25.48 -50.01 1.64
N ASN A 17 -24.15 -50.20 1.62
CA ASN A 17 -23.55 -51.52 1.43
C ASN A 17 -23.67 -52.40 2.69
N HIS A 18 -23.67 -51.79 3.88
CA HIS A 18 -23.84 -52.50 5.15
C HIS A 18 -25.27 -53.03 5.33
N ARG A 19 -26.31 -52.28 4.95
CA ARG A 19 -27.68 -52.82 4.95
C ARG A 19 -27.86 -53.98 3.98
N HIS A 20 -27.29 -53.87 2.78
CA HIS A 20 -27.37 -54.95 1.80
C HIS A 20 -26.64 -56.20 2.27
N ALA A 21 -25.49 -56.02 2.92
CA ALA A 21 -24.73 -57.08 3.55
C ALA A 21 -25.47 -57.75 4.72
N ILE A 22 -26.03 -56.96 5.63
CA ILE A 22 -26.82 -57.48 6.77
C ILE A 22 -28.01 -58.28 6.23
N HIS A 23 -28.72 -57.74 5.23
CA HIS A 23 -29.84 -58.42 4.61
C HIS A 23 -29.42 -59.76 3.96
N LEU A 24 -28.27 -59.81 3.30
CA LEU A 24 -27.73 -61.04 2.71
C LEU A 24 -27.39 -62.08 3.79
N ILE A 25 -26.80 -61.65 4.91
CA ILE A 25 -26.48 -62.51 6.07
C ILE A 25 -27.75 -63.02 6.75
N GLU A 26 -28.77 -62.17 6.93
CA GLU A 26 -30.06 -62.57 7.50
C GLU A 26 -30.80 -63.55 6.60
N LYS A 27 -30.71 -63.38 5.28
CA LYS A 27 -31.25 -64.33 4.29
C LYS A 27 -30.53 -65.68 4.39
N MET A 28 -29.19 -65.69 4.36
CA MET A 28 -28.39 -66.91 4.55
C MET A 28 -28.69 -67.62 5.87
N ARG A 29 -28.92 -66.85 6.96
CA ARG A 29 -29.30 -67.41 8.27
C ARG A 29 -30.66 -68.08 8.25
N LYS A 30 -31.64 -67.53 7.51
CA LYS A 30 -32.98 -68.12 7.34
C LYS A 30 -32.91 -69.39 6.50
N ASP A 31 -32.17 -69.36 5.40
CA ASP A 31 -32.00 -70.50 4.49
C ASP A 31 -31.28 -71.67 5.19
N LEU A 32 -30.37 -71.40 6.14
CA LEU A 32 -29.73 -72.41 7.00
C LEU A 32 -30.62 -72.94 8.13
N GLY A 33 -31.68 -72.22 8.51
CA GLY A 33 -32.56 -72.56 9.64
C GLY A 33 -33.81 -73.33 9.25
N SER A 34 -34.18 -73.37 7.96
CA SER A 34 -35.35 -74.08 7.44
C SER A 34 -34.95 -75.42 6.83
N GLY A 35 -34.55 -76.37 7.68
CA GLY A 35 -34.27 -77.73 7.23
C GLY A 35 -35.56 -78.54 7.04
N SER A 36 -35.84 -78.97 5.80
CA SER A 36 -36.63 -80.18 5.57
C SER A 36 -36.31 -80.82 4.21
N GLY A 37 -35.39 -81.78 4.23
CA GLY A 37 -35.42 -82.99 3.38
C GLY A 37 -35.00 -82.87 1.91
N ASP A 38 -33.69 -82.87 1.64
CA ASP A 38 -33.02 -83.81 0.72
C ASP A 38 -31.49 -83.54 0.78
N THR A 39 -30.67 -84.53 1.11
CA THR A 39 -29.28 -84.31 1.59
C THR A 39 -28.27 -83.85 0.53
N SER A 40 -28.67 -83.78 -0.75
CA SER A 40 -27.84 -83.33 -1.87
C SER A 40 -27.95 -81.81 -2.13
N ASP A 41 -29.16 -81.24 -2.09
CA ASP A 41 -29.40 -79.83 -2.41
C ASP A 41 -29.11 -78.90 -1.21
N ASP A 42 -29.30 -79.38 0.01
CA ASP A 42 -28.94 -78.66 1.24
C ASP A 42 -27.43 -78.41 1.33
N PHE A 43 -26.60 -79.39 0.92
CA PHE A 43 -25.14 -79.24 0.95
C PHE A 43 -24.65 -78.17 -0.04
N THR A 44 -25.28 -78.09 -1.21
CA THR A 44 -24.96 -77.10 -2.24
C THR A 44 -25.36 -75.68 -1.80
N THR A 45 -26.49 -75.56 -1.09
CA THR A 45 -26.97 -74.30 -0.52
C THR A 45 -26.04 -73.79 0.59
N VAL A 46 -25.63 -74.66 1.52
CA VAL A 46 -24.65 -74.32 2.57
C VAL A 46 -23.32 -73.89 1.95
N ARG A 47 -22.83 -74.62 0.94
CA ARG A 47 -21.58 -74.31 0.24
C ARG A 47 -21.64 -72.93 -0.42
N ASN A 48 -22.73 -72.60 -1.12
CA ASN A 48 -22.90 -71.31 -1.77
C ASN A 48 -22.98 -70.16 -0.75
N ALA A 49 -23.66 -70.36 0.38
CA ALA A 49 -23.70 -69.37 1.46
C ALA A 49 -22.30 -69.10 2.05
N VAL A 50 -21.48 -70.13 2.23
CA VAL A 50 -20.10 -69.99 2.70
C VAL A 50 -19.23 -69.22 1.69
N ILE A 51 -19.36 -69.54 0.39
CA ILE A 51 -18.63 -68.84 -0.68
C ILE A 51 -19.01 -67.36 -0.72
N SER A 52 -20.30 -67.03 -0.74
CA SER A 52 -20.77 -65.64 -0.75
C SER A 52 -20.39 -64.88 0.52
N SER A 53 -20.34 -65.54 1.68
CA SER A 53 -19.83 -64.93 2.92
C SER A 53 -18.33 -64.61 2.82
N ALA A 54 -17.53 -65.49 2.22
CA ALA A 54 -16.11 -65.25 1.98
C ALA A 54 -15.87 -64.10 0.99
N GLU A 55 -16.64 -64.06 -0.10
CA GLU A 55 -16.60 -62.96 -1.10
C GLU A 55 -17.02 -61.62 -0.49
N PHE A 56 -18.05 -61.63 0.37
CA PHE A 56 -18.47 -60.45 1.12
C PHE A 56 -17.35 -59.95 2.04
N LYS A 57 -16.73 -60.83 2.83
CA LYS A 57 -15.60 -60.47 3.71
C LYS A 57 -14.43 -59.89 2.91
N ARG A 58 -14.12 -60.46 1.74
CA ARG A 58 -13.07 -59.96 0.84
C ARG A 58 -13.40 -58.55 0.32
N SER A 59 -14.66 -58.32 -0.06
CA SER A 59 -15.14 -57.01 -0.53
C SER A 59 -15.08 -55.94 0.57
N VAL A 60 -15.47 -56.29 1.80
CA VAL A 60 -15.34 -55.39 2.96
C VAL A 60 -13.89 -55.06 3.26
N PHE A 61 -12.99 -56.05 3.18
CA PHE A 61 -11.55 -55.82 3.39
C PHE A 61 -10.96 -54.85 2.36
N GLU A 62 -11.25 -55.04 1.07
CA GLU A 62 -10.81 -54.13 0.02
C GLU A 62 -11.43 -52.73 0.16
N CYS A 63 -12.70 -52.64 0.55
CA CYS A 63 -13.36 -51.37 0.85
C CYS A 63 -12.65 -50.62 1.99
N ASN A 64 -12.32 -51.31 3.08
CA ASN A 64 -11.57 -50.73 4.20
C ASN A 64 -10.17 -50.26 3.80
N LYS A 65 -9.47 -51.04 2.95
CA LYS A 65 -8.16 -50.67 2.41
C LYS A 65 -8.24 -49.40 1.57
N ASN A 66 -9.23 -49.30 0.70
CA ASN A 66 -9.46 -48.11 -0.13
C ASN A 66 -9.85 -46.89 0.71
N MET A 67 -10.72 -47.06 1.72
CA MET A 67 -11.06 -45.98 2.65
C MET A 67 -9.84 -45.47 3.43
N LYS A 68 -8.91 -46.36 3.80
CA LYS A 68 -7.66 -45.94 4.46
C LYS A 68 -6.79 -45.10 3.52
N ARG A 69 -6.59 -45.54 2.27
CA ARG A 69 -5.84 -44.78 1.26
C ARG A 69 -6.45 -43.40 0.98
N ILE A 70 -7.78 -43.33 0.85
CA ILE A 70 -8.48 -42.05 0.62
C ILE A 70 -8.28 -41.12 1.82
N ARG A 71 -8.39 -41.61 3.05
CA ARG A 71 -8.14 -40.81 4.25
C ARG A 71 -6.71 -40.27 4.31
N GLU A 72 -5.73 -41.09 3.97
CA GLU A 72 -4.32 -40.66 3.90
C GLU A 72 -4.11 -39.58 2.84
N ASN A 73 -4.71 -39.74 1.64
CA ASN A 73 -4.62 -38.76 0.57
C ASN A 73 -5.30 -37.43 0.93
N ILE A 74 -6.48 -37.47 1.56
CA ILE A 74 -7.18 -36.26 2.05
C ILE A 74 -6.33 -35.55 3.10
N LYS A 75 -5.74 -36.29 4.04
CA LYS A 75 -4.86 -35.70 5.06
C LYS A 75 -3.67 -34.98 4.44
N PHE A 76 -3.04 -35.58 3.43
CA PHE A 76 -1.95 -34.96 2.69
C PHE A 76 -2.39 -33.69 1.98
N LYS A 77 -3.54 -33.71 1.29
CA LYS A 77 -4.10 -32.51 0.62
C LYS A 77 -4.47 -31.39 1.58
N ILE A 78 -4.98 -31.70 2.77
CA ILE A 78 -5.22 -30.70 3.82
C ILE A 78 -3.90 -30.04 4.22
N SER A 79 -2.83 -30.81 4.45
CA SER A 79 -1.53 -30.25 4.78
C SER A 79 -0.93 -29.35 3.69
N GLU A 80 -1.14 -29.68 2.40
CA GLU A 80 -0.74 -28.80 1.29
C GLU A 80 -1.51 -27.46 1.32
N VAL A 81 -2.82 -27.50 1.60
CA VAL A 81 -3.65 -26.29 1.72
C VAL A 81 -3.22 -25.45 2.94
N ASP A 82 -2.93 -26.08 4.07
CA ASP A 82 -2.46 -25.38 5.27
C ASP A 82 -1.14 -24.66 5.01
N LEU A 83 -0.22 -25.29 4.26
CA LEU A 83 1.03 -24.65 3.85
C LEU A 83 0.79 -23.44 2.96
N ALA A 84 -0.09 -23.56 1.96
CA ALA A 84 -0.45 -22.43 1.10
C ALA A 84 -1.11 -21.28 1.88
N ILE A 85 -1.93 -21.58 2.89
CA ILE A 85 -2.52 -20.57 3.78
C ILE A 85 -1.43 -19.85 4.57
N LEU A 86 -0.41 -20.56 5.07
CA LEU A 86 0.73 -19.95 5.77
C LEU A 86 1.52 -19.00 4.87
N GLU A 87 1.80 -19.41 3.63
CA GLU A 87 2.49 -18.57 2.64
C GLU A 87 1.67 -17.31 2.32
N LEU A 88 0.36 -17.44 2.11
CA LEU A 88 -0.54 -16.30 1.88
C LEU A 88 -0.55 -15.35 3.08
N ASN A 89 -0.65 -15.87 4.30
CA ASN A 89 -0.63 -15.03 5.51
C ASN A 89 0.69 -14.27 5.65
N SER A 90 1.82 -14.91 5.33
CA SER A 90 3.13 -14.24 5.34
C SER A 90 3.16 -13.08 4.34
N ALA A 91 2.70 -13.31 3.10
CA ALA A 91 2.64 -12.26 2.08
C ALA A 91 1.72 -11.10 2.49
N VAL A 92 0.55 -11.39 3.08
CA VAL A 92 -0.37 -10.36 3.58
C VAL A 92 0.27 -9.54 4.71
N SER A 93 0.99 -10.18 5.63
CA SER A 93 1.71 -9.48 6.69
C SER A 93 2.80 -8.54 6.13
N GLU A 94 3.55 -8.98 5.13
CA GLU A 94 4.57 -8.16 4.46
C GLU A 94 3.96 -6.97 3.72
N MET A 95 2.86 -7.19 2.99
CA MET A 95 2.11 -6.11 2.33
C MET A 95 1.61 -5.07 3.33
N ASN A 96 1.04 -5.51 4.46
CA ASN A 96 0.58 -4.59 5.52
C ASN A 96 1.73 -3.77 6.11
N PHE A 97 2.89 -4.40 6.32
CA PHE A 97 4.08 -3.71 6.81
C PHE A 97 4.55 -2.62 5.81
N HIS A 98 4.60 -2.94 4.52
CA HIS A 98 4.98 -1.98 3.49
C HIS A 98 3.96 -0.85 3.35
N GLN A 99 2.66 -1.14 3.41
CA GLN A 99 1.61 -0.12 3.38
C GLN A 99 1.78 0.88 4.54
N GLN A 100 1.91 0.39 5.78
CA GLN A 100 2.13 1.26 6.94
C GLN A 100 3.41 2.10 6.81
N SER A 101 4.46 1.52 6.25
CA SER A 101 5.71 2.24 6.01
C SER A 101 5.55 3.37 4.99
N ILE A 102 4.80 3.14 3.91
CA ILE A 102 4.50 4.17 2.89
C ILE A 102 3.61 5.27 3.48
N GLU A 103 2.55 4.91 4.21
CA GLU A 103 1.67 5.87 4.88
C GLU A 103 2.44 6.74 5.86
N LYS A 104 3.37 6.13 6.63
CA LYS A 104 4.27 6.87 7.51
C LYS A 104 5.18 7.82 6.73
N LEU A 105 5.76 7.40 5.60
CA LEU A 105 6.60 8.28 4.77
C LEU A 105 5.82 9.45 4.17
N ILE A 106 4.58 9.21 3.74
CA ILE A 106 3.71 10.27 3.19
C ILE A 106 3.34 11.27 4.30
N SER A 107 2.97 10.77 5.49
CA SER A 107 2.55 11.62 6.62
C SER A 107 3.71 12.35 7.31
N SER A 108 4.90 11.74 7.35
CA SER A 108 6.11 12.35 7.91
C SER A 108 6.91 13.16 6.88
N GLY A 109 6.54 13.06 5.61
CA GLY A 109 7.21 13.77 4.52
C GLY A 109 7.11 15.27 4.75
N THR A 110 8.25 15.97 4.70
CA THR A 110 8.26 17.42 4.71
C THR A 110 7.53 17.89 3.45
N THR A 111 6.41 18.58 3.61
CA THR A 111 5.75 19.25 2.49
C THR A 111 6.74 20.30 1.98
N VAL A 112 7.33 20.04 0.82
CA VAL A 112 8.05 21.09 0.09
C VAL A 112 6.96 22.02 -0.42
N ASP A 113 6.82 23.18 0.22
CA ASP A 113 5.83 24.17 -0.17
C ASP A 113 6.02 24.50 -1.65
N ASP A 114 4.92 24.40 -2.39
CA ASP A 114 4.95 24.73 -3.81
C ASP A 114 5.28 26.22 -3.95
N PRO A 115 6.19 26.59 -4.88
CA PRO A 115 6.38 28.00 -5.18
C PRO A 115 5.02 28.58 -5.58
N GLY A 116 4.60 29.62 -4.86
CA GLY A 116 3.31 30.27 -5.13
C GLY A 116 3.19 30.67 -6.60
N ILE A 117 1.95 30.73 -7.11
CA ILE A 117 1.66 31.00 -8.54
C ILE A 117 2.43 32.22 -9.05
N SER A 118 2.50 33.28 -8.26
CA SER A 118 3.24 34.51 -8.57
C SER A 118 4.75 34.27 -8.80
N ILE A 119 5.39 33.34 -8.07
CA ILE A 119 6.81 33.01 -8.26
C ILE A 119 6.99 32.28 -9.60
N MET A 120 6.08 31.37 -9.92
CA MET A 120 6.12 30.61 -11.18
C MET A 120 5.87 31.51 -12.40
N GLU A 121 4.95 32.46 -12.30
CA GLU A 121 4.68 33.46 -13.34
C GLU A 121 5.89 34.38 -13.54
N SER A 122 6.44 34.96 -12.46
CA SER A 122 7.65 35.79 -12.57
C SER A 122 8.83 35.01 -13.15
N PHE A 123 9.02 33.75 -12.76
CA PHE A 123 10.07 32.91 -13.35
C PHE A 123 9.86 32.70 -14.85
N ARG A 124 8.62 32.49 -15.30
CA ARG A 124 8.31 32.28 -16.71
C ARG A 124 8.62 33.52 -17.55
N GLU A 125 8.28 34.69 -17.03
CA GLU A 125 8.43 35.97 -17.72
C GLU A 125 9.86 36.50 -17.68
N ASN A 126 10.54 36.39 -16.53
CA ASN A 126 11.77 37.14 -16.25
C ASN A 126 13.03 36.28 -16.20
N ALA A 127 12.92 34.95 -16.10
CA ALA A 127 14.12 34.12 -16.02
C ALA A 127 14.79 33.97 -17.41
N PRO A 128 16.13 33.85 -17.45
CA PRO A 128 16.85 33.46 -18.66
C PRO A 128 16.32 32.17 -19.28
N ASP A 129 16.32 32.11 -20.61
CA ASP A 129 15.83 30.95 -21.36
C ASP A 129 16.62 29.67 -21.05
N ASP A 130 17.90 29.79 -20.70
CA ASP A 130 18.75 28.67 -20.27
C ASP A 130 18.25 27.99 -18.99
N LEU A 131 17.48 28.71 -18.15
CA LEU A 131 16.89 28.15 -16.93
C LEU A 131 15.51 27.52 -17.15
N LYS A 132 14.90 27.78 -18.32
CA LYS A 132 13.53 27.36 -18.67
C LYS A 132 13.54 26.23 -19.72
N ASN A 133 14.45 26.29 -20.69
CA ASN A 133 14.45 25.41 -21.85
C ASN A 133 15.06 24.05 -21.55
N GLY A 134 14.46 22.99 -22.09
CA GLY A 134 14.95 21.61 -21.96
C GLY A 134 14.62 20.92 -20.62
N ILE A 135 13.91 21.59 -19.71
CA ILE A 135 13.49 21.00 -18.43
C ILE A 135 12.05 20.49 -18.55
N THR A 136 11.91 19.17 -18.63
CA THR A 136 10.59 18.50 -18.63
C THR A 136 10.12 18.13 -17.22
N ASP A 137 11.03 18.09 -16.25
CA ASP A 137 10.72 17.76 -14.86
C ASP A 137 10.11 18.98 -14.13
N ARG A 138 8.89 18.81 -13.65
CA ARG A 138 8.14 19.85 -12.93
C ARG A 138 8.82 20.27 -11.62
N ASN A 139 9.43 19.35 -10.89
CA ASN A 139 10.09 19.66 -9.62
C ASN A 139 11.38 20.45 -9.85
N ILE A 140 12.12 20.14 -10.92
CA ILE A 140 13.28 20.93 -11.33
C ILE A 140 12.86 22.34 -11.73
N LEU A 141 11.77 22.49 -12.49
CA LEU A 141 11.22 23.82 -12.83
C LEU A 141 10.85 24.63 -11.58
N LYS A 142 10.16 24.01 -10.61
CA LYS A 142 9.81 24.65 -9.33
C LYS A 142 11.05 25.07 -8.56
N LEU A 143 12.05 24.20 -8.46
CA LEU A 143 13.31 24.49 -7.79
C LEU A 143 14.04 25.66 -8.43
N ASN A 144 14.09 25.71 -9.77
CA ASN A 144 14.70 26.81 -10.51
C ASN A 144 13.94 28.12 -10.29
N ALA A 145 12.60 28.08 -10.26
CA ALA A 145 11.79 29.25 -9.94
C ALA A 145 12.08 29.80 -8.53
N ILE A 146 12.19 28.93 -7.52
CA ILE A 146 12.56 29.33 -6.15
C ILE A 146 13.97 29.94 -6.12
N ARG A 147 14.94 29.32 -6.78
CA ARG A 147 16.32 29.81 -6.84
C ARG A 147 16.41 31.16 -7.54
N PHE A 148 15.71 31.32 -8.66
CA PHE A 148 15.62 32.57 -9.40
C PHE A 148 15.03 33.68 -8.54
N ARG A 149 13.90 33.40 -7.86
CA ARG A 149 13.27 34.37 -6.97
C ARG A 149 14.19 34.81 -5.83
N LYS A 150 14.96 33.87 -5.26
CA LYS A 150 15.94 34.21 -4.22
C LYS A 150 17.01 35.19 -4.75
N ALA A 151 17.58 34.90 -5.92
CA ALA A 151 18.57 35.77 -6.56
C ALA A 151 17.98 37.15 -6.90
N GLU A 152 16.74 37.21 -7.38
CA GLU A 152 16.03 38.45 -7.67
C GLU A 152 15.86 39.32 -6.41
N VAL A 153 15.44 38.71 -5.29
CA VAL A 153 15.30 39.42 -4.00
C VAL A 153 16.65 39.94 -3.52
N GLU A 154 17.71 39.13 -3.61
CA GLU A 154 19.08 39.56 -3.23
C GLU A 154 19.56 40.74 -4.09
N HIS A 155 19.29 40.71 -5.39
CA HIS A 155 19.61 41.80 -6.30
C HIS A 155 18.82 43.08 -5.97
N LEU A 156 17.51 42.96 -5.70
CA LEU A 156 16.68 44.10 -5.31
C LEU A 156 17.16 44.74 -3.99
N LEU A 157 17.56 43.93 -3.00
CA LEU A 157 18.14 44.41 -1.76
C LEU A 157 19.48 45.13 -1.96
N ALA A 158 20.30 44.67 -2.90
CA ALA A 158 21.55 45.34 -3.26
C ALA A 158 21.27 46.70 -3.92
N LEU A 159 20.30 46.77 -4.84
CA LEU A 159 19.88 48.02 -5.47
C LEU A 159 19.30 49.02 -4.46
N ASP A 160 18.50 48.55 -3.50
CA ASP A 160 17.93 49.39 -2.45
C ASP A 160 19.02 50.07 -1.62
N LYS A 161 20.05 49.30 -1.22
CA LYS A 161 21.23 49.84 -0.50
C LYS A 161 21.99 50.90 -1.31
N ILE A 162 22.13 50.70 -2.62
CA ILE A 162 22.79 51.66 -3.51
C ILE A 162 21.97 52.96 -3.56
N LYS A 163 20.65 52.85 -3.78
CA LYS A 163 19.76 54.01 -3.80
C LYS A 163 19.73 54.74 -2.46
N GLU A 164 19.74 54.03 -1.35
CA GLU A 164 19.82 54.63 -0.01
C GLU A 164 21.13 55.43 0.18
N ALA A 165 22.25 54.92 -0.34
CA ALA A 165 23.52 55.63 -0.32
C ALA A 165 23.50 56.90 -1.19
N GLU A 166 22.88 56.84 -2.37
CA GLU A 166 22.70 58.02 -3.23
C GLU A 166 21.81 59.08 -2.57
N VAL A 167 20.71 58.68 -1.94
CA VAL A 167 19.83 59.61 -1.20
C VAL A 167 20.61 60.28 -0.07
N LYS A 168 21.37 59.53 0.74
CA LYS A 168 22.20 60.11 1.82
C LYS A 168 23.24 61.09 1.27
N LYS A 169 23.82 60.81 0.11
CA LYS A 169 24.76 61.71 -0.56
C LYS A 169 24.07 63.00 -0.99
N LEU A 170 22.90 62.90 -1.63
CA LEU A 170 22.11 64.06 -2.05
C LEU A 170 21.65 64.90 -0.86
N GLU A 171 21.19 64.27 0.23
CA GLU A 171 20.84 64.96 1.48
C GLU A 171 22.04 65.73 2.05
N HIS A 172 23.23 65.16 1.99
CA HIS A 172 24.46 65.82 2.42
C HIS A 172 24.78 67.03 1.55
N GLU A 173 24.71 66.89 0.21
CA GLU A 173 24.94 67.99 -0.74
C GLU A 173 23.92 69.12 -0.53
N VAL A 174 22.64 68.80 -0.41
CA VAL A 174 21.57 69.79 -0.10
C VAL A 174 21.86 70.52 1.20
N LYS A 175 22.32 69.82 2.25
CA LYS A 175 22.68 70.44 3.53
C LYS A 175 23.86 71.42 3.39
N ILE A 176 24.84 71.11 2.55
CA ILE A 176 25.95 72.03 2.24
C ILE A 176 25.43 73.25 1.48
N PHE A 177 24.63 73.04 0.44
CA PHE A 177 24.04 74.14 -0.34
C PHE A 177 23.17 75.07 0.52
N LEU A 178 22.32 74.52 1.39
CA LEU A 178 21.51 75.31 2.33
C LEU A 178 22.36 76.15 3.29
N LYS A 179 23.49 75.62 3.77
CA LYS A 179 24.44 76.42 4.58
C LYS A 179 25.07 77.55 3.76
N GLY A 180 25.43 77.28 2.51
CA GLY A 180 25.94 78.28 1.57
C GLY A 180 24.93 79.41 1.34
N VAL A 181 23.67 79.07 1.03
CA VAL A 181 22.58 80.03 0.83
C VAL A 181 22.35 80.88 2.09
N LYS A 182 22.31 80.27 3.29
CA LYS A 182 22.17 81.01 4.56
C LYS A 182 23.33 81.98 4.79
N SER A 183 24.56 81.60 4.43
CA SER A 183 25.73 82.48 4.55
C SER A 183 25.63 83.67 3.60
N VAL A 184 25.24 83.44 2.34
CA VAL A 184 25.03 84.51 1.34
C VAL A 184 23.90 85.45 1.77
N HIS A 185 22.79 84.89 2.25
CA HIS A 185 21.65 85.67 2.76
C HIS A 185 22.08 86.61 3.89
N ARG A 186 22.82 86.10 4.89
CA ARG A 186 23.34 86.93 6.00
C ARG A 186 24.28 88.04 5.51
N ARG A 187 25.11 87.77 4.49
CA ARG A 187 25.98 88.79 3.89
C ARG A 187 25.17 89.88 3.20
N LEU A 188 24.09 89.52 2.51
CA LEU A 188 23.16 90.46 1.89
C LEU A 188 22.45 91.32 2.94
N GLU A 189 21.93 90.72 4.01
CA GLU A 189 21.32 91.46 5.13
C GLU A 189 22.29 92.47 5.74
N ASN A 190 23.54 92.06 5.99
CA ASN A 190 24.57 92.98 6.49
C ASN A 190 24.82 94.14 5.52
N LEU A 191 24.89 93.89 4.20
CA LEU A 191 25.08 94.96 3.21
C LEU A 191 23.89 95.91 3.15
N LEU A 192 22.66 95.39 3.20
CA LEU A 192 21.45 96.20 3.25
C LEU A 192 21.43 97.09 4.50
N SER A 193 21.80 96.55 5.67
CA SER A 193 21.87 97.35 6.90
C SER A 193 22.91 98.49 6.84
N VAL A 194 23.98 98.33 6.07
CA VAL A 194 24.98 99.39 5.86
C VAL A 194 24.41 100.47 4.93
N ILE A 195 23.68 100.08 3.89
CA ILE A 195 23.01 101.01 2.97
C ILE A 195 21.94 101.83 3.71
N ASP A 196 21.10 101.17 4.52
CA ASP A 196 20.06 101.84 5.33
C ASP A 196 20.64 102.82 6.38
N SER A 197 21.93 102.69 6.72
CA SER A 197 22.64 103.60 7.65
C SER A 197 23.31 104.79 6.97
N LEU A 198 23.27 104.85 5.63
CA LEU A 198 23.84 105.93 4.82
C LEU A 198 22.79 106.96 4.35
N ASP A 199 21.51 106.68 4.55
CA ASP A 199 20.39 107.64 4.44
C ASP A 199 20.07 108.29 5.80
#